data_AF-A0A2N0NR25-F1
#
_entry.id   AF-A0A2N0NR25-F1
#
_cell.length_a   1.000
_cell.length_b   1.000
_cell.length_c   1.000
_cell.angle_alpha   90.00
_cell.angle_beta   90.00
_cell.angle_gamma   90.00
#
_symmetry.space_group_name_H-M   'P 1'
#
loop_
_entity.id
_entity.type
_entity.pdbx_description
1 polymer ?
#
loop_
_entity_poly.entity_id
_entity_poly.type
_entity_poly.pdbx_seq_one_letter_code
_entity_poly.pdbx_strand_id
1 'polypeptide(L)'
;MVLMEYFWSYLEKERSNVALNSVLDSQSKFDEISNKLVKVFKNTGNFINDLVGNEPLALPHTLWFGILDLAQNLIHISTRKSTHGLCYYLAIESLNRAPNSFIQFKAIEILFHLHNINNQMFSIIEIDFDQYIQKLNETDSTTDVSEKEKFKNLLMFVRKKCADDFNPLNCNIEKRNRRGKGKEILEMIANEMTCPIDNEPTDQLCVLKCQHILSFNNLIKLKQKNCPKCRENFEDNDIRYLPLNVIYKYLYPQFFEAGHILTSFEIENLTNNQYDSDPDKLTLY
;
A
#
# COMPACT_ATOMS: atom_id res chain seq x y z
N MET A 1 -0.42 11.56 2.37
CA MET A 1 -0.84 11.59 0.94
C MET A 1 0.25 12.11 0.01
N VAL A 2 0.65 13.39 0.01
CA VAL A 2 1.67 13.92 -0.95
C VAL A 2 2.99 13.12 -0.94
N LEU A 3 3.58 12.84 0.22
CA LEU A 3 4.81 12.04 0.30
C LEU A 3 4.61 10.62 -0.24
N MET A 4 3.44 10.01 0.02
CA MET A 4 3.11 8.69 -0.54
C MET A 4 3.00 8.78 -2.05
N GLU A 5 2.38 9.81 -2.60
CA GLU A 5 2.28 9.99 -4.06
C GLU A 5 3.68 10.05 -4.71
N TYR A 6 4.62 10.75 -4.09
CA TYR A 6 6.02 10.74 -4.52
C TYR A 6 6.63 9.34 -4.46
N PHE A 7 6.46 8.62 -3.35
CA PHE A 7 7.00 7.27 -3.20
C PHE A 7 6.46 6.32 -4.27
N TRP A 8 5.15 6.33 -4.49
CA TRP A 8 4.49 5.55 -5.53
C TRP A 8 4.97 5.94 -6.94
N SER A 9 5.12 7.24 -7.21
CA SER A 9 5.62 7.74 -8.50
C SER A 9 7.05 7.29 -8.81
N TYR A 10 7.94 7.30 -7.81
CA TYR A 10 9.31 6.84 -8.00
C TYR A 10 9.40 5.32 -8.12
N LEU A 11 8.58 4.60 -7.34
CA LEU A 11 8.50 3.15 -7.45
C LEU A 11 8.04 2.70 -8.85
N GLU A 12 7.04 3.38 -9.42
CA GLU A 12 6.58 3.12 -10.78
C GLU A 12 7.72 3.27 -11.81
N LYS A 13 8.53 4.34 -11.68
CA LYS A 13 9.68 4.59 -12.56
C LYS A 13 10.77 3.54 -12.41
N GLU A 14 11.16 3.23 -11.18
CA GLU A 14 12.20 2.21 -10.91
C GLU A 14 11.81 0.87 -11.50
N ARG A 15 10.54 0.47 -11.35
CA ARG A 15 10.00 -0.75 -11.96
C ARG A 15 10.10 -0.74 -13.48
N SER A 16 9.74 0.36 -14.15
CA SER A 16 9.88 0.46 -15.60
C SER A 16 11.33 0.27 -16.05
N ASN A 17 12.31 0.70 -15.25
CA ASN A 17 13.73 0.52 -15.54
C ASN A 17 14.22 -0.93 -15.32
N VAL A 18 13.69 -1.62 -14.31
CA VAL A 18 14.02 -3.04 -14.03
C VAL A 18 13.60 -3.96 -15.18
N ALA A 19 12.45 -3.71 -15.79
CA ALA A 19 11.98 -4.49 -16.93
C ALA A 19 12.93 -4.41 -18.16
N LEU A 20 13.84 -3.43 -18.20
CA LEU A 20 14.79 -3.23 -19.30
C LEU A 20 16.21 -3.79 -19.04
N ASN A 21 16.61 -4.06 -17.80
CA ASN A 21 18.00 -4.44 -17.48
C ASN A 21 18.07 -5.70 -16.60
N SER A 22 18.81 -6.72 -17.05
CA SER A 22 18.98 -7.98 -16.30
C SER A 22 19.86 -7.83 -15.05
N VAL A 23 19.46 -8.53 -13.99
CA VAL A 23 20.00 -8.47 -12.62
C VAL A 23 21.50 -8.84 -12.57
N LEU A 24 22.28 -8.02 -11.86
CA LEU A 24 23.74 -8.14 -11.65
C LEU A 24 24.10 -9.06 -10.48
N ASP A 25 25.37 -9.47 -10.47
CA ASP A 25 26.08 -10.41 -9.59
C ASP A 25 25.90 -10.23 -8.06
N SER A 26 25.44 -9.07 -7.56
CA SER A 26 25.25 -8.81 -6.13
C SER A 26 24.03 -9.51 -5.50
N GLN A 27 23.06 -9.94 -6.32
CA GLN A 27 21.90 -10.69 -5.84
C GLN A 27 22.28 -12.08 -5.30
N SER A 28 23.22 -12.75 -5.96
CA SER A 28 23.67 -14.09 -5.59
C SER A 28 24.28 -14.11 -4.18
N LYS A 29 25.04 -13.06 -3.81
CA LYS A 29 25.65 -12.90 -2.49
C LYS A 29 24.62 -12.76 -1.37
N PHE A 30 23.56 -11.96 -1.58
CA PHE A 30 22.51 -11.78 -0.58
C PHE A 30 21.69 -13.08 -0.41
N ASP A 31 21.35 -13.75 -1.51
CA ASP A 31 20.66 -15.04 -1.48
C ASP A 31 21.49 -16.11 -0.76
N GLU A 32 22.80 -16.14 -1.00
CA GLU A 32 23.70 -17.04 -0.29
C GLU A 32 23.73 -16.74 1.21
N ILE A 33 23.82 -15.47 1.61
CA ILE A 33 23.81 -15.04 3.01
C ILE A 33 22.48 -15.42 3.68
N SER A 34 21.34 -15.13 3.05
CA SER A 34 20.00 -15.47 3.56
C SER A 34 19.84 -16.99 3.75
N ASN A 35 20.24 -17.78 2.74
CA ASN A 35 20.17 -19.23 2.81
C ASN A 35 21.16 -19.84 3.82
N LYS A 36 22.37 -19.28 3.96
CA LYS A 36 23.33 -19.68 5.00
C LYS A 36 22.82 -19.35 6.39
N LEU A 37 22.24 -18.16 6.58
CA LEU A 37 21.61 -17.75 7.83
C LEU A 37 20.53 -18.73 8.24
N VAL A 38 19.64 -19.14 7.34
CA VAL A 38 18.60 -20.14 7.66
C VAL A 38 19.16 -21.51 8.00
N LYS A 39 20.25 -21.94 7.35
CA LYS A 39 20.96 -23.17 7.75
C LYS A 39 21.63 -23.04 9.12
N VAL A 40 22.20 -21.89 9.44
CA VAL A 40 22.84 -21.58 10.74
C VAL A 40 21.79 -21.31 11.82
N PHE A 41 20.56 -20.90 11.49
CA PHE A 41 19.49 -20.81 12.48
C PHE A 41 19.04 -22.17 13.04
N LYS A 42 19.43 -23.28 12.42
CA LYS A 42 19.35 -24.61 13.05
C LYS A 42 20.42 -24.81 14.13
N ASN A 43 21.54 -24.08 14.08
CA ASN A 43 22.71 -24.21 14.96
C ASN A 43 23.28 -22.82 15.36
N THR A 44 22.79 -22.28 16.48
CA THR A 44 23.05 -20.98 17.12
C THR A 44 24.46 -20.33 16.96
N GLY A 45 24.51 -19.00 16.75
CA GLY A 45 25.37 -18.13 17.57
C GLY A 45 26.35 -17.12 16.93
N ASN A 46 27.00 -17.42 15.79
CA ASN A 46 28.27 -16.72 15.45
C ASN A 46 28.28 -15.84 14.18
N PHE A 47 27.15 -15.59 13.53
CA PHE A 47 27.14 -15.11 12.13
C PHE A 47 27.41 -13.61 11.90
N ILE A 48 27.20 -12.74 12.89
CA ILE A 48 27.34 -11.28 12.70
C ILE A 48 28.78 -10.89 12.30
N ASN A 49 29.78 -11.67 12.72
CA ASN A 49 31.18 -11.42 12.40
C ASN A 49 31.56 -11.73 10.93
N ASP A 50 30.81 -12.60 10.25
CA ASP A 50 31.09 -12.98 8.85
C ASP A 50 30.50 -11.99 7.83
N LEU A 51 29.56 -11.12 8.26
CA LEU A 51 28.93 -10.11 7.41
C LEU A 51 29.81 -8.86 7.20
N VAL A 52 30.86 -8.67 8.01
CA VAL A 52 31.74 -7.48 8.04
C VAL A 52 32.90 -7.60 7.03
N GLY A 53 32.71 -8.37 5.96
CA GLY A 53 33.69 -8.49 4.87
C GLY A 53 33.74 -7.25 3.97
N ASN A 54 34.53 -6.25 4.37
CA ASN A 54 35.21 -5.11 3.70
C ASN A 54 34.92 -4.66 2.24
N GLU A 55 33.82 -5.01 1.58
CA GLU A 55 33.38 -4.36 0.33
C GLU A 55 31.92 -3.88 0.47
N PRO A 56 31.61 -2.61 0.16
CA PRO A 56 30.23 -2.14 0.17
C PRO A 56 29.44 -2.93 -0.88
N LEU A 57 28.48 -3.73 -0.42
CA LEU A 57 27.53 -4.41 -1.29
C LEU A 57 26.78 -3.35 -2.09
N ALA A 58 27.17 -3.13 -3.35
CA ALA A 58 26.39 -2.37 -4.31
C ALA A 58 25.13 -3.20 -4.65
N LEU A 59 24.14 -3.12 -3.77
CA LEU A 59 22.89 -3.86 -3.92
C LEU A 59 22.10 -3.25 -5.09
N PRO A 60 21.51 -4.07 -5.98
CA PRO A 60 20.69 -3.55 -7.06
C PRO A 60 19.42 -2.94 -6.46
N HIS A 61 18.84 -1.94 -7.13
CA HIS A 61 17.58 -1.29 -6.75
C HIS A 61 17.63 -0.53 -5.40
N THR A 62 18.77 0.06 -5.05
CA THR A 62 18.94 0.87 -3.83
C THR A 62 17.90 1.99 -3.69
N LEU A 63 17.46 2.61 -4.79
CA LEU A 63 16.42 3.65 -4.72
C LEU A 63 15.07 3.06 -4.29
N TRP A 64 14.66 1.92 -4.88
CA TRP A 64 13.46 1.21 -4.45
C TRP A 64 13.56 0.83 -2.97
N PHE A 65 14.68 0.25 -2.53
CA PHE A 65 14.89 -0.05 -1.12
C PHE A 65 14.78 1.21 -0.25
N GLY A 66 15.41 2.32 -0.66
CA GLY A 66 15.34 3.59 0.05
C GLY A 66 13.93 4.15 0.15
N ILE A 67 13.11 4.02 -0.89
CA ILE A 67 11.68 4.41 -0.86
C ILE A 67 10.92 3.56 0.16
N LEU A 68 11.17 2.25 0.18
CA LEU A 68 10.56 1.35 1.16
C LEU A 68 11.03 1.68 2.58
N ASP A 69 12.30 1.99 2.78
CA ASP A 69 12.83 2.43 4.08
C ASP A 69 12.18 3.74 4.56
N LEU A 70 12.01 4.71 3.66
CA LEU A 70 11.26 5.93 3.96
C LEU A 70 9.79 5.65 4.26
N ALA A 71 9.15 4.70 3.57
CA ALA A 71 7.78 4.28 3.87
C ALA A 71 7.67 3.65 5.27
N GLN A 72 8.65 2.84 5.68
CA GLN A 72 8.73 2.33 7.04
C GLN A 72 8.88 3.46 8.07
N ASN A 73 9.75 4.43 7.81
CA ASN A 73 9.88 5.61 8.67
C ASN A 73 8.55 6.38 8.77
N LEU A 74 7.81 6.52 7.66
CA LEU A 74 6.47 7.12 7.66
C LEU A 74 5.49 6.34 8.55
N ILE A 75 5.55 5.01 8.55
CA ILE A 75 4.72 4.17 9.42
C ILE A 75 4.98 4.47 10.90
N HIS A 76 6.24 4.66 11.29
CA HIS A 76 6.62 4.96 12.67
C HIS A 76 6.17 6.35 13.14
N ILE A 77 6.27 7.36 12.29
CA ILE A 77 5.93 8.75 12.67
C ILE A 77 4.46 9.10 12.49
N SER A 78 3.74 8.38 11.63
CA SER A 78 2.34 8.68 11.29
C SER A 78 1.38 7.85 12.14
N THR A 79 0.33 8.50 12.65
CA THR A 79 -0.82 7.83 13.28
C THR A 79 -2.00 7.67 12.31
N ARG A 80 -1.86 8.16 11.07
CA ARG A 80 -2.94 8.13 10.08
C ARG A 80 -3.08 6.75 9.47
N LYS A 81 -4.23 6.10 9.70
CA LYS A 81 -4.52 4.74 9.20
C LYS A 81 -4.46 4.64 7.68
N SER A 82 -4.88 5.68 6.95
CA SER A 82 -4.74 5.80 5.50
C SER A 82 -3.28 5.73 5.04
N THR A 83 -2.36 6.34 5.77
CA THR A 83 -0.92 6.31 5.47
C THR A 83 -0.37 4.91 5.70
N HIS A 84 -0.77 4.26 6.80
CA HIS A 84 -0.44 2.85 7.03
C HIS A 84 -1.02 1.95 5.94
N GLY A 85 -2.26 2.18 5.50
CA GLY A 85 -2.89 1.47 4.40
C GLY A 85 -2.18 1.66 3.06
N LEU A 86 -1.78 2.89 2.73
CA LEU A 86 -0.98 3.17 1.54
C LEU A 86 0.39 2.48 1.59
N CYS A 87 1.03 2.41 2.77
CA CYS A 87 2.29 1.69 2.93
C CYS A 87 2.10 0.17 2.83
N TYR A 88 0.97 -0.37 3.31
CA TYR A 88 0.60 -1.77 3.10
C TYR A 88 0.51 -2.10 1.61
N TYR A 89 -0.26 -1.33 0.83
CA TYR A 89 -0.37 -1.57 -0.62
C TYR A 89 0.97 -1.36 -1.35
N LEU A 90 1.78 -0.39 -0.92
CA LEU A 90 3.12 -0.16 -1.48
C LEU A 90 4.03 -1.39 -1.26
N ALA A 91 3.99 -1.97 -0.07
CA ALA A 91 4.77 -3.15 0.28
C ALA A 91 4.27 -4.41 -0.41
N ILE A 92 2.94 -4.62 -0.52
CA ILE A 92 2.36 -5.74 -1.27
C ILE A 92 2.71 -5.66 -2.75
N GLU A 93 2.54 -4.49 -3.39
CA GLU A 93 2.94 -4.33 -4.79
C GLU A 93 4.45 -4.53 -4.94
N SER A 94 5.24 -4.04 -3.99
CA SER A 94 6.69 -4.23 -4.04
C SER A 94 7.10 -5.69 -3.92
N LEU A 95 6.46 -6.45 -3.04
CA LEU A 95 6.70 -7.88 -2.87
C LEU A 95 6.33 -8.67 -4.13
N ASN A 96 5.15 -8.37 -4.70
CA ASN A 96 4.65 -9.01 -5.92
C ASN A 96 5.55 -8.77 -7.15
N ARG A 97 6.30 -7.67 -7.16
CA ARG A 97 7.14 -7.26 -8.28
C ARG A 97 8.63 -7.29 -7.98
N ALA A 98 9.01 -7.76 -6.79
CA ALA A 98 10.38 -7.70 -6.33
C ALA A 98 11.29 -8.43 -7.32
N PRO A 99 12.32 -7.75 -7.87
CA PRO A 99 13.25 -8.38 -8.80
C PRO A 99 14.15 -9.41 -8.11
N ASN A 100 14.21 -9.32 -6.78
CA ASN A 100 15.30 -9.88 -6.00
C ASN A 100 14.90 -9.96 -4.51
N SER A 101 15.56 -10.82 -3.74
CA SER A 101 15.23 -11.06 -2.34
C SER A 101 15.58 -9.90 -1.40
N PHE A 102 16.43 -8.96 -1.82
CA PHE A 102 16.74 -7.75 -1.06
C PHE A 102 15.52 -6.80 -1.00
N ILE A 103 14.81 -6.65 -2.12
CA ILE A 103 13.54 -5.91 -2.15
C ILE A 103 12.43 -6.69 -1.43
N GLN A 104 12.36 -8.02 -1.61
CA GLN A 104 11.41 -8.86 -0.86
C GLN A 104 11.60 -8.71 0.65
N PHE A 105 12.85 -8.73 1.13
CA PHE A 105 13.20 -8.55 2.54
C PHE A 105 12.56 -7.29 3.11
N LYS A 106 12.77 -6.16 2.43
CA LYS A 106 12.29 -4.86 2.91
C LYS A 106 10.77 -4.73 2.86
N ALA A 107 10.15 -5.29 1.83
CA ALA A 107 8.69 -5.35 1.75
C ALA A 107 8.09 -6.19 2.88
N ILE A 108 8.66 -7.37 3.18
CA ILE A 108 8.25 -8.23 4.30
C ILE A 108 8.43 -7.50 5.64
N GLU A 109 9.55 -6.78 5.81
CA GLU A 109 9.83 -6.00 7.02
C GLU A 109 8.69 -5.01 7.27
N ILE A 110 8.36 -4.15 6.28
CA ILE A 110 7.25 -3.19 6.37
C ILE A 110 5.92 -3.87 6.73
N LEU A 111 5.61 -5.01 6.11
CA LEU A 111 4.38 -5.75 6.39
C LEU A 111 4.34 -6.23 7.85
N PHE A 112 5.45 -6.73 8.40
CA PHE A 112 5.50 -7.05 9.84
C PHE A 112 5.41 -5.81 10.73
N HIS A 113 6.03 -4.69 10.38
CA HIS A 113 5.87 -3.42 11.11
C HIS A 113 4.40 -3.01 11.21
N LEU A 114 3.66 -3.05 10.10
CA LEU A 114 2.24 -2.73 10.05
C LEU A 114 1.39 -3.71 10.88
N HIS A 115 1.68 -5.01 10.75
CA HIS A 115 1.01 -6.04 11.53
C HIS A 115 1.21 -5.85 13.05
N ASN A 116 2.41 -5.46 13.47
CA ASN A 116 2.70 -5.25 14.88
C ASN A 116 2.05 -3.97 15.44
N ILE A 117 1.91 -2.92 14.63
CA ILE A 117 1.21 -1.70 15.02
C ILE A 117 -0.28 -1.96 15.22
N ASN A 118 -0.91 -2.72 14.32
CA ASN A 118 -2.33 -3.04 14.41
C ASN A 118 -2.63 -4.39 13.76
N ASN A 119 -2.48 -5.46 14.56
CA ASN A 119 -2.68 -6.83 14.09
C ASN A 119 -4.13 -7.11 13.64
N GLN A 120 -5.10 -6.38 14.18
CA GLN A 120 -6.51 -6.55 13.84
C GLN A 120 -6.80 -6.01 12.45
N MET A 121 -6.26 -4.83 12.12
CA MET A 121 -6.42 -4.17 10.83
C MET A 121 -5.60 -4.88 9.75
N PHE A 122 -4.35 -5.23 10.06
CA PHE A 122 -3.41 -5.83 9.11
C PHE A 122 -3.32 -7.36 9.23
N SER A 123 -4.39 -8.03 9.67
CA SER A 123 -4.44 -9.50 9.70
C SER A 123 -4.44 -10.12 8.30
N ILE A 124 -4.79 -9.34 7.27
CA ILE A 124 -4.79 -9.77 5.87
C ILE A 124 -3.38 -10.14 5.37
N ILE A 125 -2.33 -9.58 5.99
CA ILE A 125 -0.92 -9.82 5.61
C ILE A 125 -0.56 -11.32 5.64
N GLU A 126 -1.09 -12.08 6.60
CA GLU A 126 -0.85 -13.54 6.63
C GLU A 126 -1.43 -14.23 5.39
N ILE A 127 -2.60 -13.80 4.95
CA ILE A 127 -3.28 -14.33 3.75
C ILE A 127 -2.49 -13.94 2.50
N ASP A 128 -2.00 -12.71 2.43
CA ASP A 128 -1.20 -12.23 1.30
C ASP A 128 0.10 -13.02 1.16
N PHE A 129 0.76 -13.36 2.28
CA PHE A 129 1.94 -14.23 2.25
C PHE A 129 1.61 -15.64 1.76
N ASP A 130 0.51 -16.23 2.22
CA ASP A 130 0.06 -17.56 1.74
C ASP A 130 -0.23 -17.53 0.23
N GLN A 131 -0.90 -16.47 -0.25
CA GLN A 131 -1.17 -16.27 -1.68
C GLN A 131 0.11 -16.06 -2.49
N TYR A 132 1.08 -15.32 -1.97
CA TYR A 132 2.38 -15.13 -2.63
C TYR A 132 3.12 -16.48 -2.75
N ILE A 133 3.18 -17.26 -1.66
CA ILE A 133 3.74 -18.62 -1.66
C ILE A 133 3.02 -19.52 -2.66
N GLN A 134 1.70 -19.37 -2.81
CA GLN A 134 0.92 -20.14 -3.78
C GLN A 134 1.33 -19.80 -5.22
N LYS A 135 1.44 -18.50 -5.56
CA LYS A 135 1.87 -18.03 -6.89
C LYS A 135 3.25 -18.55 -7.27
N LEU A 136 4.18 -18.65 -6.31
CA LEU A 136 5.50 -19.25 -6.56
C LEU A 136 5.43 -20.76 -6.93
N ASN A 137 4.39 -21.50 -6.52
CA ASN A 137 4.22 -22.91 -6.92
C ASN A 137 3.76 -23.07 -8.36
N GLU A 138 3.10 -22.06 -8.94
CA GLU A 138 2.59 -22.12 -10.31
C GLU A 138 3.71 -21.89 -11.34
N THR A 139 4.82 -21.29 -10.93
CA THR A 139 5.95 -20.90 -11.80
C THR A 139 7.12 -21.88 -11.81
N ASP A 140 7.21 -22.78 -10.82
CA ASP A 140 8.38 -23.66 -10.67
C ASP A 140 8.26 -24.93 -11.55
N SER A 141 8.94 -24.93 -12.70
CA SER A 141 9.31 -26.17 -13.40
C SER A 141 10.81 -26.44 -13.25
N THR A 142 11.12 -27.51 -12.50
CA THR A 142 12.42 -28.22 -12.41
C THR A 142 13.67 -27.48 -11.88
N THR A 143 14.24 -28.08 -10.81
CA THR A 143 15.61 -27.98 -10.21
C THR A 143 15.97 -26.89 -9.17
N ASP A 144 16.74 -27.37 -8.17
CA ASP A 144 17.54 -26.77 -7.08
C ASP A 144 16.91 -25.64 -6.23
N VAL A 145 16.57 -25.98 -4.96
CA VAL A 145 15.85 -25.18 -3.95
C VAL A 145 14.77 -24.27 -4.56
N SER A 146 13.54 -24.78 -4.63
CA SER A 146 12.35 -24.03 -5.09
C SER A 146 12.30 -22.61 -4.53
N GLU A 147 11.96 -21.62 -5.37
CA GLU A 147 11.84 -20.20 -4.99
C GLU A 147 10.93 -20.01 -3.76
N LYS A 148 9.95 -20.90 -3.61
CA LYS A 148 9.13 -21.02 -2.40
C LYS A 148 9.93 -21.23 -1.13
N GLU A 149 10.91 -22.12 -1.15
CA GLU A 149 11.73 -22.41 0.02
C GLU A 149 12.64 -21.23 0.35
N LYS A 150 13.21 -20.57 -0.67
CA LYS A 150 13.95 -19.31 -0.51
C LYS A 150 13.08 -18.22 0.13
N PHE A 151 11.85 -18.07 -0.34
CA PHE A 151 10.91 -17.10 0.21
C PHE A 151 10.49 -17.44 1.65
N LYS A 152 10.21 -18.71 1.97
CA LYS A 152 9.91 -19.14 3.35
C LYS A 152 11.08 -18.89 4.30
N ASN A 153 12.29 -19.18 3.84
CA ASN A 153 13.52 -18.92 4.56
C ASN A 153 13.67 -17.43 4.86
N LEU A 154 13.44 -16.59 3.86
CA LEU A 154 13.46 -15.14 4.01
C LEU A 154 12.38 -14.65 4.99
N LEU A 155 11.15 -15.12 4.87
CA LEU A 155 10.04 -14.77 5.74
C LEU A 155 10.34 -15.10 7.21
N MET A 156 10.91 -16.28 7.46
CA MET A 156 11.33 -16.69 8.80
C MET A 156 12.47 -15.81 9.33
N PHE A 157 13.44 -15.48 8.48
CA PHE A 157 14.54 -14.58 8.83
C PHE A 157 14.03 -13.20 9.24
N VAL A 158 13.20 -12.57 8.42
CA VAL A 158 12.66 -11.23 8.71
C VAL A 158 11.80 -11.25 9.96
N ARG A 159 10.94 -12.26 10.12
CA ARG A 159 10.09 -12.41 11.31
C ARG A 159 10.91 -12.43 12.60
N LYS A 160 12.03 -13.16 12.59
CA LYS A 160 12.94 -13.22 13.74
C LYS A 160 13.59 -11.87 14.02
N LYS A 161 14.17 -11.25 12.99
CA LYS A 161 14.78 -9.91 13.11
C LYS A 161 13.79 -8.91 13.70
N CYS A 162 12.58 -8.88 13.15
CA CYS A 162 11.49 -8.07 13.67
C CYS A 162 11.20 -8.37 15.15
N ALA A 163 11.05 -9.65 15.53
CA ALA A 163 10.77 -10.02 16.92
C ALA A 163 11.86 -9.54 17.91
N ASP A 164 13.12 -9.46 17.48
CA ASP A 164 14.23 -8.95 18.29
C ASP A 164 14.18 -7.39 18.39
N ASP A 165 13.71 -6.71 17.33
CA ASP A 165 13.60 -5.25 17.26
C ASP A 165 12.32 -4.70 17.95
N PHE A 166 11.23 -5.48 18.01
CA PHE A 166 9.98 -5.10 18.66
C PHE A 166 9.89 -5.67 20.08
N ASN A 167 9.88 -4.80 21.11
CA ASN A 167 9.56 -5.24 22.46
C ASN A 167 8.21 -6.00 22.50
N PRO A 168 8.10 -7.15 23.17
CA PRO A 168 7.02 -8.13 23.00
C PRO A 168 5.67 -7.74 23.62
N LEU A 169 5.43 -6.46 23.90
CA LEU A 169 4.17 -5.99 24.47
C LEU A 169 3.11 -5.89 23.35
N ASN A 170 2.30 -6.94 23.22
CA ASN A 170 1.02 -7.06 22.46
C ASN A 170 1.00 -7.84 21.13
N CYS A 171 1.58 -9.04 21.07
CA CYS A 171 1.15 -10.04 20.07
C CYS A 171 0.32 -11.17 20.71
N ASN A 172 -0.86 -10.84 21.25
CA ASN A 172 -1.88 -11.87 21.50
C ASN A 172 -2.58 -12.20 20.18
N ILE A 173 -2.15 -13.28 19.53
CA ILE A 173 -2.78 -13.84 18.33
C ILE A 173 -4.07 -14.55 18.76
N GLU A 174 -5.16 -13.79 18.93
CA GLU A 174 -6.48 -14.40 18.95
C GLU A 174 -6.94 -14.65 17.50
N LYS A 175 -7.07 -15.94 17.14
CA LYS A 175 -7.72 -16.36 15.90
C LYS A 175 -9.19 -15.89 15.92
N ARG A 176 -9.49 -14.76 15.28
CA ARG A 176 -10.87 -14.34 14.96
C ARG A 176 -11.05 -14.15 13.46
N ASN A 177 -12.29 -14.33 13.03
CA ASN A 177 -12.75 -14.51 11.65
C ASN A 177 -12.04 -13.61 10.61
N ARG A 178 -11.49 -14.27 9.58
CA ARG A 178 -10.58 -13.73 8.55
C ARG A 178 -11.28 -13.14 7.31
N ARG A 179 -12.60 -13.05 7.29
CA ARG A 179 -13.36 -12.59 6.10
C ARG A 179 -13.79 -11.13 6.28
N GLY A 180 -13.26 -10.22 5.45
CA GLY A 180 -13.79 -8.87 5.26
C GLY A 180 -12.82 -7.69 5.51
N LYS A 181 -11.64 -7.90 6.09
CA LYS A 181 -10.82 -6.80 6.65
C LYS A 181 -9.96 -6.01 5.66
N GLY A 182 -9.64 -6.58 4.49
CA GLY A 182 -8.98 -5.80 3.42
C GLY A 182 -9.82 -4.60 2.97
N LYS A 183 -11.16 -4.71 3.04
CA LYS A 183 -12.07 -3.62 2.73
C LYS A 183 -11.91 -2.42 3.67
N GLU A 184 -11.63 -2.67 4.96
CA GLU A 184 -11.44 -1.59 5.94
C GLU A 184 -10.20 -0.75 5.64
N ILE A 185 -9.09 -1.38 5.19
CA ILE A 185 -7.87 -0.66 4.81
C ILE A 185 -8.16 0.24 3.60
N LEU A 186 -8.81 -0.33 2.59
CA LEU A 186 -9.12 0.37 1.36
C LEU A 186 -10.12 1.51 1.58
N GLU A 187 -11.15 1.29 2.41
CA GLU A 187 -12.15 2.30 2.77
C GLU A 187 -11.49 3.52 3.43
N MET A 188 -10.52 3.31 4.32
CA MET A 188 -9.79 4.41 4.95
C MET A 188 -8.97 5.23 3.95
N ILE A 189 -8.43 4.58 2.91
CA ILE A 189 -7.71 5.29 1.84
C ILE A 189 -8.71 6.03 0.96
N ALA A 190 -9.78 5.36 0.53
CA ALA A 190 -10.84 5.93 -0.29
C ALA A 190 -11.39 7.21 0.36
N ASN A 191 -11.74 7.16 1.65
CA ASN A 191 -12.24 8.31 2.39
C ASN A 191 -11.31 9.53 2.39
N GLU A 192 -9.99 9.33 2.36
CA GLU A 192 -9.03 10.45 2.25
C GLU A 192 -8.86 10.96 0.81
N MET A 193 -9.14 10.13 -0.18
CA MET A 193 -9.05 10.46 -1.60
C MET A 193 -10.38 10.98 -2.18
N THR A 194 -11.47 10.90 -1.41
CA THR A 194 -12.81 11.27 -1.87
C THR A 194 -13.10 12.76 -1.72
N CYS A 195 -13.63 13.36 -2.78
CA CYS A 195 -14.27 14.66 -2.67
C CYS A 195 -15.65 14.50 -2.01
N PRO A 196 -15.98 15.27 -0.96
CA PRO A 196 -17.29 15.18 -0.30
C PRO A 196 -18.50 15.61 -1.14
N ILE A 197 -18.29 16.04 -2.38
CA ILE A 197 -19.35 16.39 -3.34
C ILE A 197 -19.59 15.22 -4.29
N ASP A 198 -18.52 14.62 -4.81
CA ASP A 198 -18.59 13.51 -5.77
C ASP A 198 -18.84 12.17 -5.06
N ASN A 199 -18.44 12.06 -3.79
CA ASN A 199 -18.47 10.83 -2.99
C ASN A 199 -17.65 9.66 -3.55
N GLU A 200 -16.82 9.90 -4.57
CA GLU A 200 -15.87 8.95 -5.14
C GLU A 200 -14.42 9.40 -4.93
N PRO A 201 -13.47 8.44 -4.82
CA PRO A 201 -12.04 8.73 -4.85
C PRO A 201 -11.66 9.45 -6.14
N THR A 202 -10.74 10.42 -6.07
CA THR A 202 -10.23 11.13 -7.23
C THR A 202 -8.70 11.18 -7.24
N ASP A 203 -8.14 11.28 -8.44
CA ASP A 203 -6.73 11.46 -8.72
C ASP A 203 -6.22 12.88 -8.43
N GLN A 204 -7.10 13.85 -8.17
CA GLN A 204 -6.67 15.21 -7.88
C GLN A 204 -7.60 15.92 -6.90
N LEU A 205 -7.07 16.18 -5.70
CA LEU A 205 -7.74 16.96 -4.67
C LEU A 205 -7.16 18.37 -4.57
N CYS A 206 -7.99 19.29 -4.09
CA CYS A 206 -7.66 20.68 -3.82
C CYS A 206 -8.04 20.97 -2.38
N VAL A 207 -7.10 21.51 -1.59
CA VAL A 207 -7.37 21.99 -0.23
C VAL A 207 -7.45 23.51 -0.28
N LEU A 208 -8.61 24.05 0.07
CA LEU A 208 -8.83 25.49 0.19
C LEU A 208 -8.21 26.00 1.51
N LYS A 209 -7.98 27.32 1.61
CA LYS A 209 -7.54 27.99 2.85
C LYS A 209 -8.38 27.63 4.08
N CYS A 210 -9.70 27.50 3.90
CA CYS A 210 -10.64 27.06 4.93
C CYS A 210 -10.53 25.56 5.31
N GLN A 211 -9.52 24.85 4.82
CA GLN A 211 -9.25 23.42 5.02
C GLN A 211 -10.29 22.46 4.40
N HIS A 212 -11.30 22.96 3.71
CA HIS A 212 -12.21 22.11 2.96
C HIS A 212 -11.55 21.57 1.69
N ILE A 213 -11.83 20.29 1.43
CA ILE A 213 -11.31 19.53 0.30
C ILE A 213 -12.36 19.50 -0.81
N LEU A 214 -11.91 19.71 -2.05
CA LEU A 214 -12.67 19.55 -3.28
C LEU A 214 -11.90 18.71 -4.30
N SER A 215 -12.58 18.03 -5.21
CA SER A 215 -11.95 17.53 -6.42
C SER A 215 -11.58 18.70 -7.32
N PHE A 216 -10.54 18.53 -8.12
CA PHE A 216 -10.14 19.53 -9.12
C PHE A 216 -11.28 19.83 -10.11
N ASN A 217 -12.02 18.80 -10.52
CA ASN A 217 -13.18 18.93 -11.40
C ASN A 217 -14.27 19.82 -10.78
N ASN A 218 -14.59 19.63 -9.49
CA ASN A 218 -15.57 20.47 -8.82
C ASN A 218 -15.09 21.89 -8.61
N LEU A 219 -13.80 22.09 -8.32
CA LEU A 219 -13.21 23.41 -8.21
C LEU A 219 -13.38 24.21 -9.51
N ILE A 220 -13.09 23.61 -10.67
CA ILE A 220 -13.25 24.28 -11.99
C ILE A 220 -14.71 24.62 -12.29
N LYS A 221 -15.66 23.78 -11.85
CA LYS A 221 -17.10 24.01 -12.05
C LYS A 221 -17.67 25.13 -11.19
N LEU A 222 -16.93 25.65 -10.20
CA LEU A 222 -17.42 26.74 -9.36
C LEU A 222 -17.58 28.04 -10.16
N LYS A 223 -18.78 28.61 -10.14
CA LYS A 223 -19.08 29.91 -10.78
C LYS A 223 -18.48 31.10 -10.03
N GLN A 224 -18.24 30.93 -8.73
CA GLN A 224 -17.73 31.96 -7.82
C GLN A 224 -16.59 31.36 -7.01
N LYS A 225 -15.59 32.19 -6.66
CA LYS A 225 -14.45 31.75 -5.83
C LYS A 225 -14.83 31.73 -4.35
N ASN A 226 -15.83 30.92 -4.00
CA ASN A 226 -16.24 30.69 -2.62
C ASN A 226 -16.37 29.20 -2.32
N CYS A 227 -16.02 28.82 -1.10
CA CYS A 227 -16.09 27.44 -0.68
C CYS A 227 -17.55 26.96 -0.70
N PRO A 228 -17.88 25.83 -1.37
CA PRO A 228 -19.25 25.34 -1.40
C PRO A 228 -19.76 24.87 -0.03
N LYS A 229 -18.86 24.62 0.93
CA LYS A 229 -19.20 24.17 2.29
C LYS A 229 -19.40 25.32 3.28
N CYS A 230 -18.39 26.20 3.43
CA CYS A 230 -18.44 27.29 4.42
C CYS A 230 -18.70 28.68 3.83
N ARG A 231 -18.81 28.81 2.50
CA ARG A 231 -19.01 30.09 1.78
C ARG A 231 -17.89 31.11 1.91
N GLU A 232 -16.77 30.75 2.53
CA GLU A 232 -15.58 31.61 2.60
C GLU A 232 -14.99 31.83 1.20
N ASN A 233 -14.68 33.09 0.87
CA ASN A 233 -14.03 33.45 -0.39
C ASN A 233 -12.57 33.00 -0.39
N PHE A 234 -12.06 32.63 -1.56
CA PHE A 234 -10.66 32.24 -1.74
C PHE A 234 -10.10 32.79 -3.05
N GLU A 235 -8.79 32.94 -3.13
CA GLU A 235 -8.07 33.26 -4.36
C GLU A 235 -7.31 32.04 -4.90
N ASP A 236 -6.73 32.12 -6.10
CA ASP A 236 -6.04 30.96 -6.69
C ASP A 236 -4.80 30.56 -5.88
N ASN A 237 -4.13 31.54 -5.27
CA ASN A 237 -2.99 31.32 -4.37
C ASN A 237 -3.38 30.66 -3.04
N ASP A 238 -4.67 30.66 -2.69
CA ASP A 238 -5.20 30.02 -1.48
C ASP A 238 -5.50 28.52 -1.68
N ILE A 239 -5.21 27.99 -2.87
CA ILE A 239 -5.53 26.61 -3.25
C ILE A 239 -4.25 25.77 -3.25
N ARG A 240 -4.24 24.74 -2.41
CA ARG A 240 -3.20 23.72 -2.43
C ARG A 240 -3.67 22.52 -3.25
N TYR A 241 -3.02 22.27 -4.38
CA TYR A 241 -3.24 21.08 -5.19
C TYR A 241 -2.55 19.86 -4.59
N LEU A 242 -3.26 18.75 -4.55
CA LEU A 242 -2.82 17.45 -4.09
C LEU A 242 -2.98 16.46 -5.25
N PRO A 243 -1.94 16.28 -6.09
CA PRO A 243 -1.95 15.22 -7.08
C PRO A 243 -1.93 13.86 -6.38
N LEU A 244 -2.73 12.93 -6.86
CA LEU A 244 -2.90 11.56 -6.37
C LEU A 244 -3.00 10.58 -7.55
N ASN A 245 -2.47 10.95 -8.72
CA ASN A 245 -2.67 10.25 -9.98
C ASN A 245 -2.08 8.85 -10.00
N VAL A 246 -0.89 8.66 -9.43
CA VAL A 246 -0.22 7.37 -9.35
C VAL A 246 -0.92 6.48 -8.34
N ILE A 247 -1.16 6.96 -7.12
CA ILE A 247 -1.91 6.17 -6.12
C ILE A 247 -3.28 5.77 -6.65
N TYR A 248 -4.03 6.72 -7.23
CA TYR A 248 -5.36 6.46 -7.79
C TYR A 248 -5.29 5.40 -8.89
N LYS A 249 -4.36 5.53 -9.84
CA LYS A 249 -4.14 4.54 -10.90
C LYS A 249 -3.87 3.14 -10.36
N TYR A 250 -3.03 3.01 -9.33
CA TYR A 250 -2.68 1.72 -8.75
C TYR A 250 -3.82 1.08 -7.95
N LEU A 251 -4.60 1.89 -7.24
CA LEU A 251 -5.68 1.43 -6.37
C LEU A 251 -7.05 1.38 -7.07
N TYR A 252 -7.16 1.89 -8.29
CA TYR A 252 -8.41 1.94 -9.04
C TYR A 252 -9.11 0.57 -9.14
N PRO A 253 -8.43 -0.54 -9.52
CA PRO A 253 -9.09 -1.84 -9.58
C PRO A 253 -9.67 -2.29 -8.24
N GLN A 254 -8.94 -2.03 -7.14
CA GLN A 254 -9.38 -2.38 -5.79
C GLN A 254 -10.56 -1.51 -5.36
N PHE A 255 -10.52 -0.19 -5.62
CA PHE A 255 -11.63 0.71 -5.34
C PHE A 255 -12.89 0.31 -6.10
N PHE A 256 -12.74 -0.06 -7.37
CA PHE A 256 -13.82 -0.56 -8.20
C PHE A 256 -14.41 -1.85 -7.63
N GLU A 257 -13.58 -2.87 -7.36
CA GLU A 257 -14.04 -4.15 -6.83
C GLU A 257 -14.68 -4.05 -5.44
N ALA A 258 -14.26 -3.06 -4.65
CA ALA A 258 -14.86 -2.77 -3.34
C ALA A 258 -16.14 -1.93 -3.39
N GLY A 259 -16.53 -1.40 -4.55
CA GLY A 259 -17.72 -0.56 -4.72
C GLY A 259 -17.53 0.89 -4.28
N HIS A 260 -16.29 1.40 -4.24
CA HIS A 260 -15.99 2.80 -3.97
C HIS A 260 -16.08 3.70 -5.21
N ILE A 261 -16.16 3.10 -6.39
CA ILE A 261 -16.33 3.79 -7.67
C ILE A 261 -17.54 3.16 -8.34
N LEU A 262 -18.55 3.97 -8.68
CA LEU A 262 -19.74 3.48 -9.33
C LEU A 262 -19.51 3.33 -10.83
N THR A 263 -20.06 2.27 -11.41
CA THR A 263 -20.20 2.16 -12.86
C THR A 263 -21.25 3.17 -13.37
N SER A 264 -21.12 3.61 -14.61
CA SER A 264 -22.15 4.40 -15.30
C SER A 264 -23.54 3.70 -15.28
N PHE A 265 -23.58 2.38 -15.25
CA PHE A 265 -24.80 1.58 -15.11
C PHE A 265 -25.44 1.67 -13.72
N GLU A 266 -24.65 1.74 -12.65
CA GLU A 266 -25.16 1.93 -11.29
C GLU A 266 -25.67 3.36 -11.07
N ILE A 267 -25.01 4.35 -11.70
CA ILE A 267 -25.47 5.75 -11.71
C ILE A 267 -26.85 5.86 -12.38
N GLU A 268 -27.06 5.22 -13.53
CA GLU A 268 -28.35 5.20 -14.23
C GLU A 268 -29.47 4.59 -13.37
N ASN A 269 -29.20 3.50 -12.65
CA ASN A 269 -30.18 2.88 -11.75
C ASN A 269 -30.49 3.75 -10.52
N LEU A 270 -29.50 4.45 -9.95
CA LEU A 270 -29.72 5.41 -8.87
C LEU A 270 -30.57 6.61 -9.32
N THR A 271 -30.35 7.09 -10.55
CA THR A 271 -31.16 8.18 -11.12
C THR A 271 -32.56 7.73 -11.52
N ASN A 272 -32.74 6.50 -12.01
CA ASN A 272 -34.06 5.97 -12.41
C ASN A 272 -34.94 5.66 -11.21
N ASN A 273 -34.36 5.25 -10.07
CA ASN A 273 -35.11 4.99 -8.84
C ASN A 273 -35.50 6.26 -8.06
N GLN A 274 -35.06 7.45 -8.49
CA GLN A 274 -35.44 8.73 -7.87
C GLN A 274 -36.66 9.40 -8.52
N TYR A 275 -37.23 8.81 -9.58
CA TYR A 275 -38.41 9.37 -10.27
C TYR A 275 -39.73 8.62 -10.02
N ASP A 276 -39.76 7.59 -9.17
CA ASP A 276 -40.98 6.84 -8.79
C ASP A 276 -41.55 7.28 -7.42
N SER A 277 -41.60 8.60 -7.18
CA SER A 277 -42.44 9.16 -6.11
C SER A 277 -43.55 9.99 -6.76
N ASP A 278 -44.65 9.30 -7.06
CA ASP A 278 -45.90 9.87 -7.59
C ASP A 278 -46.33 11.12 -6.79
N PRO A 279 -46.48 12.28 -7.44
CA PRO A 279 -47.27 13.38 -6.91
C PRO A 279 -48.76 13.13 -7.22
N ASP A 280 -49.63 13.60 -6.32
CA ASP A 280 -51.09 13.69 -6.45
C ASP A 280 -51.95 12.50 -6.00
N LYS A 281 -52.32 12.54 -4.71
CA LYS A 281 -53.72 12.40 -4.28
C LYS A 281 -53.98 13.10 -2.95
N LEU A 282 -54.17 14.42 -3.02
CA LEU A 282 -54.91 15.20 -2.03
C LEU A 282 -56.10 15.85 -2.73
N THR A 283 -57.16 15.05 -2.93
CA THR A 283 -58.50 15.57 -3.22
C THR A 283 -59.20 15.89 -1.90
N LEU A 284 -59.62 17.15 -1.81
CA LEU A 284 -60.59 17.73 -0.87
C LEU A 284 -61.70 16.76 -0.43
N TYR A 285 -61.88 16.62 0.89
CA TYR A 285 -63.08 16.99 1.67
C TYR A 285 -62.78 16.90 3.16
#